data_AF-A0A4Y8ZQL1-F1
#
_entry.id   AF-A0A4Y8ZQL1-F1
#
_cell.length_a   1.000
_cell.length_b   1.000
_cell.length_c   1.000
_cell.angle_alpha   90.00
_cell.angle_beta   90.00
_cell.angle_gamma   90.00
#
_symmetry.space_group_name_H-M   'P 1'
#
loop_
_entity.id
_entity.type
_entity.pdbx_description
1 polymer ?
#
loop_
_entity_poly.entity_id
_entity_poly.type
_entity_poly.pdbx_seq_one_letter_code
_entity_poly.pdbx_strand_id
1 'polypeptide(L)' 'MSEVTTIGLDIAKSVFHAQGADARGTLVFSRKLTRGKLLDFFAGQPRCIVALEACGGAH' A
#
# COMPACT_ATOMS: atom_id res chain seq x y z
N MET A 1 -8.16 16.99 -4.35
CA MET A 1 -7.35 15.75 -4.38
C MET A 1 -8.16 14.69 -3.67
N SER A 2 -8.41 13.54 -4.30
CA SER A 2 -9.12 12.45 -3.64
C SER A 2 -8.27 11.93 -2.48
N GLU A 3 -8.84 11.89 -1.28
CA GLU A 3 -8.19 11.36 -0.09
C GLU A 3 -8.10 9.84 -0.19
N VAL A 4 -6.93 9.28 0.14
CA VAL A 4 -6.69 7.85 0.11
C VAL A 4 -7.32 7.23 1.35
N THR A 5 -8.27 6.32 1.13
CA THR A 5 -8.97 5.63 2.22
C THR A 5 -8.53 4.18 2.38
N THR A 6 -8.01 3.58 1.30
CA THR A 6 -7.53 2.20 1.29
C THR A 6 -6.20 2.11 0.53
N ILE A 7 -5.24 1.35 1.06
CA ILE A 7 -4.00 0.99 0.38
C ILE A 7 -3.94 -0.53 0.24
N GLY A 8 -3.94 -1.02 -0.99
CA GLY A 8 -3.55 -2.40 -1.31
C GLY A 8 -2.03 -2.52 -1.27
N LEU A 9 -1.51 -3.50 -0.54
CA LEU A 9 -0.09 -3.78 -0.44
C LEU A 9 0.20 -5.20 -0.92
N ASP A 10 0.86 -5.28 -2.07
CA ASP A 10 1.47 -6.53 -2.56
C ASP A 10 2.91 -6.63 -2.04
N ILE A 11 3.30 -7.84 -1.62
CA ILE A 11 4.57 -8.10 -0.94
C ILE A 11 5.41 -9.15 -1.66
N ALA A 12 6.68 -8.83 -1.86
CA ALA A 12 7.75 -9.77 -2.19
C ALA A 12 8.91 -9.62 -1.19
N LYS A 13 9.94 -10.47 -1.31
CA LYS A 13 11.05 -10.54 -0.32
C LYS A 13 11.68 -9.18 0.03
N SER A 14 11.89 -8.33 -0.98
CA SER A 14 12.56 -7.03 -0.80
C SER A 14 11.85 -5.87 -1.49
N VAL A 15 10.73 -6.14 -2.15
CA VAL A 15 10.01 -5.21 -3.03
C VAL A 15 8.54 -5.29 -2.65
N PHE A 16 7.90 -4.13 -2.66
CA PHE A 16 6.50 -3.95 -2.28
C PHE A 16 5.82 -3.12 -3.36
N HIS A 17 4.53 -3.37 -3.60
CA HIS A 17 3.72 -2.51 -4.45
C HIS A 17 2.54 -1.98 -3.66
N ALA A 18 2.52 -0.66 -3.44
CA ALA A 18 1.43 0.04 -2.78
C ALA A 18 0.50 0.69 -3.80
N GLN A 19 -0.79 0.42 -3.72
CA GLN A 19 -1.83 0.99 -4.57
C GLN A 19 -2.87 1.68 -3.69
N GLY A 20 -2.95 3.01 -3.78
CA GLY A 20 -3.88 3.81 -2.99
C GLY A 20 -5.17 4.08 -3.74
N ALA A 21 -6.31 3.87 -3.09
CA ALA A 21 -7.64 4.13 -3.62
C ALA A 21 -8.44 5.09 -2.72
N ASP A 22 -9.28 5.90 -3.36
CA ASP A 22 -10.25 6.76 -2.66
C ASP A 22 -11.49 5.97 -2.20
N ALA A 23 -12.42 6.65 -1.51
CA ALA A 23 -13.63 6.03 -0.98
C ALA A 23 -14.54 5.38 -2.04
N ARG A 24 -14.35 5.71 -3.33
CA ARG A 24 -15.10 5.14 -4.46
C ARG A 24 -14.35 3.99 -5.13
N GLY A 25 -13.17 3.63 -4.62
CA GLY A 25 -12.28 2.65 -5.23
C GLY A 25 -11.45 3.21 -6.39
N THR A 26 -11.42 4.54 -6.59
CA THR A 26 -10.66 5.14 -7.68
C THR A 26 -9.17 5.15 -7.34
N LEU A 27 -8.33 4.69 -8.26
CA LEU A 27 -6.88 4.71 -8.08
C LEU A 27 -6.38 6.16 -7.93
N VAL A 28 -5.72 6.45 -6.81
CA VAL A 28 -5.08 7.75 -6.52
C VAL A 28 -3.58 7.68 -6.79
N PHE A 29 -2.93 6.57 -6.42
CA PHE A 29 -1.52 6.34 -6.72
C PHE A 29 -1.20 4.85 -6.86
N SER A 30 -0.09 4.56 -7.55
CA SER A 30 0.52 3.24 -7.63
C SER A 30 2.03 3.41 -7.51
N ARG A 31 2.66 2.77 -6.52
CA ARG A 31 4.09 2.95 -6.20
C ARG A 31 4.76 1.63 -5.87
N LYS A 32 5.89 1.39 -6.52
CA LYS A 32 6.84 0.34 -6.16
C LYS A 32 7.78 0.86 -5.07
N LEU A 33 7.94 0.11 -3.99
CA LEU A 33 8.75 0.45 -2.83
C LEU A 33 9.77 -0.65 -2.57
N THR A 34 10.91 -0.27 -2.01
CA THR A 34 11.87 -1.21 -1.43
C THR A 34 11.56 -1.38 0.06
N ARG A 35 12.05 -2.47 0.67
CA ARG A 35 11.89 -2.72 2.11
C ARG A 35 12.30 -1.53 2.99
N GLY A 36 13.40 -0.86 2.65
CA GLY A 36 13.91 0.29 3.40
C GLY A 36 13.08 1.57 3.26
N LYS A 37 12.12 1.64 2.33
CA LYS A 37 11.25 2.79 2.11
C LYS A 37 9.82 2.59 2.58
N LEU A 38 9.47 1.38 3.02
CA LEU A 38 8.10 1.02 3.38
C LEU A 38 7.58 1.83 4.57
N LEU A 39 8.37 1.93 5.64
CA LEU A 39 7.96 2.65 6.86
C LEU A 39 7.82 4.16 6.61
N ASP A 40 8.83 4.78 5.99
CA ASP A 40 8.79 6.20 5.62
C ASP A 40 7.58 6.52 4.74
N PHE A 41 7.26 5.62 3.80
CA PHE A 41 6.09 5.79 2.93
C PHE A 41 4.78 5.82 3.74
N PHE A 42 4.57 4.86 4.65
CA PHE A 42 3.35 4.78 5.47
C PHE A 42 3.28 5.89 6.53
N ALA A 43 4.41 6.35 7.06
CA ALA A 43 4.46 7.47 7.99
C ALA A 43 3.93 8.79 7.37
N GLY A 44 4.03 8.93 6.05
CA GLY A 44 3.50 10.07 5.31
C GLY A 44 2.07 9.92 4.82
N GLN A 45 1.40 8.79 5.06
CA GLN A 45 0.01 8.59 4.61
C GLN A 45 -1.00 9.04 5.67
N PRO A 46 -2.17 9.55 5.25
CA PRO A 46 -3.30 9.70 6.17
C PRO A 46 -3.75 8.32 6.69
N ARG A 47 -4.52 8.33 7.79
CA ARG A 47 -5.10 7.10 8.34
C ARG A 47 -5.99 6.44 7.29
N CYS A 48 -5.65 5.22 6.91
CA CYS A 48 -6.36 4.45 5.90
C CYS A 48 -6.39 2.95 6.26
N ILE A 49 -7.26 2.20 5.60
CA ILE A 49 -7.25 0.74 5.66
C ILE A 49 -6.09 0.23 4.81
N VAL A 50 -5.30 -0.70 5.36
CA VAL A 50 -4.28 -1.41 4.57
C VAL A 50 -4.78 -2.82 4.31
N ALA A 51 -5.02 -3.12 3.03
CA ALA A 51 -5.36 -4.46 2.57
C ALA A 51 -4.08 -5.18 2.15
N LEU A 52 -3.80 -6.32 2.77
CA LEU A 52 -2.65 -7.17 2.50
C LEU A 52 -3.17 -8.54 2.10
N GLU A 53 -2.79 -9.02 0.91
CA GLU A 53 -3.11 -10.39 0.53
C GLU A 53 -2.14 -11.38 1.18
N ALA A 54 -2.67 -12.52 1.63
CA ALA A 54 -1.84 -13.59 2.16
C ALA A 54 -1.20 -14.36 0.99
N CYS A 55 0.12 -14.25 0.83
CA CYS A 55 0.88 -15.12 -0.07
C CYS A 55 1.22 -16.45 0.63
N GLY A 56 1.38 -17.54 -0.12
CA GLY A 56 1.64 -18.88 0.42
C GLY A 56 2.90 -19.03 1.29
N GLY A 57 3.78 -18.03 1.32
CA GLY A 57 4.93 -17.95 2.23
C GLY A 57 4.66 -17.21 3.55
N ALA A 58 3.40 -16.86 3.86
CA ALA A 58 2.99 -16.17 5.08
C ALA A 58 2.58 -17.12 6.23
N HIS A 59 2.79 -18.43 6.06
CA HIS A 59 2.60 -19.45 7.10
C HIS A 59 3.83 -19.57 7.99
#